data_AF-A0A3D1RI92-F1
#
_entry.id   AF-A0A3D1RI92-F1
#
_cell.length_a   1.000
_cell.length_b   1.000
_cell.length_c   1.000
_cell.angle_alpha   90.00
_cell.angle_beta   90.00
_cell.angle_gamma   90.00
#
_symmetry.space_group_name_H-M   'P 1'
#
loop_
_entity.id
_entity.type
_entity.pdbx_description
1 polymer ?
#
loop_
_entity_poly.entity_id
_entity_poly.type
_entity_poly.pdbx_seq_one_letter_code
_entity_poly.pdbx_strand_id
1 'polypeptide(L)'
;MKYFLRLHVTVAACLFLLLPLSSGAQNVWFVNDLSTANDVFTSGTGDDTNAGTAAAPFRTITQAIQSAAAGDSVYVDAGDYNETIVNITKSLTLRGAKFGIPAGPAAVPVNRGTGESTLFGGFYFGQSTDNITVDGFYINMGSDERGIEARGLNSKIQNNMVVATLNIFVQQCGISTRANGPLRLHSYEILNNHVTNSRFGILFDGNLENPSDIFFNYVTGAFSTAYVLTGSGGHHYKGNVAENNVQGMLISLEDNLIEQNTIRNNLGNGIRMTATARLQNNQIIHNFIEGNAVGINLTEDNAGAANNRANYNSITGNVTNILSAHSNQFDAACNWHGTTDLLVIDALVNGNVRYAPFLLSGTDLDPVEPGFQTDMSCVVVPVKITSFTAEPSGDDAVLEWVTEREINNNRFEILRSTNGTDYTQVGTVNGNGTSNMVNRYRFMDQGALLQSPVCFYRLKQIDDDGRFEYSTVVVVKSRSTAAVSVFPNPATDYLNIRINEAVRDGITYRLYHANGMMLQQGKIQHAVQRVDVNRLPAGMYILNIRFPDGNQIQHRVT
;
A
#
# COMPACT_ATOMS: atom_id res chain seq x y z
N MET A 1 -2.77 21.38 -38.61
CA MET A 1 -3.96 20.92 -37.86
C MET A 1 -3.55 20.77 -36.39
N LYS A 2 -3.69 21.85 -35.60
CA LYS A 2 -3.36 21.88 -34.17
C LYS A 2 -4.67 21.77 -33.41
N TYR A 3 -4.90 20.67 -32.71
CA TYR A 3 -6.04 20.51 -31.83
C TYR A 3 -5.69 21.08 -30.45
N PHE A 4 -6.29 22.21 -30.12
CA PHE A 4 -6.36 22.77 -28.77
C PHE A 4 -7.40 21.96 -27.97
N LEU A 5 -6.98 21.27 -26.91
CA LEU A 5 -7.89 20.74 -25.89
C LEU A 5 -8.01 21.77 -24.77
N ARG A 6 -9.21 22.33 -24.60
CA ARG A 6 -9.56 23.31 -23.55
C ARG A 6 -9.62 22.60 -22.19
N LEU A 7 -8.69 22.96 -21.30
CA LEU A 7 -8.80 22.69 -19.86
C LEU A 7 -9.90 23.59 -19.28
N HIS A 8 -11.02 23.02 -18.83
CA HIS A 8 -12.02 23.76 -18.05
C HIS A 8 -11.52 23.85 -16.61
N VAL A 9 -10.86 24.96 -16.28
CA VAL A 9 -10.62 25.37 -14.89
C VAL A 9 -11.86 26.13 -14.44
N THR A 10 -12.70 25.48 -13.64
CA THR A 10 -13.78 26.16 -12.94
C THR A 10 -13.16 26.91 -11.76
N VAL A 11 -12.88 28.20 -11.95
CA VAL A 11 -12.52 29.10 -10.85
C VAL A 11 -13.79 29.32 -10.01
N ALA A 12 -13.91 28.61 -8.89
CA ALA A 12 -14.87 28.94 -7.86
C ALA A 12 -14.44 30.28 -7.24
N ALA A 13 -15.16 31.35 -7.57
CA ALA A 13 -14.98 32.63 -6.92
C ALA A 13 -15.33 32.50 -5.43
N CYS A 14 -14.31 32.50 -4.58
CA CYS A 14 -14.46 32.67 -3.14
C CYS A 14 -15.17 33.99 -2.86
N LEU A 15 -16.44 33.92 -2.46
CA LEU A 15 -17.11 35.03 -1.80
C LEU A 15 -16.58 35.09 -0.36
N PHE A 16 -15.42 35.75 -0.17
CA PHE A 16 -14.98 36.16 1.15
C PHE A 16 -16.00 37.18 1.67
N LEU A 17 -16.88 36.72 2.56
CA LEU A 17 -17.58 37.63 3.45
C LEU A 17 -16.50 38.33 4.30
N LEU A 18 -16.20 39.58 3.94
CA LEU A 18 -15.45 40.50 4.79
C LEU A 18 -16.25 40.71 6.08
N LEU A 19 -15.98 39.85 7.07
CA LEU A 19 -16.29 40.18 8.45
C LEU A 19 -15.53 41.47 8.79
N PRO A 20 -16.15 42.43 9.49
CA PRO A 20 -15.46 43.65 9.85
C PRO A 20 -14.26 43.30 10.71
N LEU A 21 -13.05 43.61 10.23
CA LEU A 21 -11.87 43.72 11.08
C LEU A 21 -12.13 44.89 12.04
N SER A 22 -12.65 44.60 13.22
CA SER A 22 -12.44 45.50 14.36
C SER A 22 -10.98 45.39 14.74
N SER A 23 -10.16 46.32 14.24
CA SER A 23 -8.77 46.53 14.65
C SER A 23 -8.68 47.12 16.06
N GLY A 24 -9.42 46.56 17.03
CA GLY A 24 -9.20 46.82 18.44
C GLY A 24 -7.89 46.14 18.83
N ALA A 25 -7.04 46.84 19.58
CA ALA A 25 -5.88 46.20 20.19
C ALA A 25 -6.36 44.96 20.96
N GLN A 26 -5.82 43.78 20.66
CA GLN A 26 -6.11 42.56 21.41
C GLN A 26 -5.58 42.76 22.82
N ASN A 27 -6.46 42.71 23.82
CA ASN A 27 -6.05 42.85 25.19
C ASN A 27 -5.38 41.56 25.68
N VAL A 28 -4.51 41.73 26.66
CA VAL A 28 -3.83 40.63 27.35
C VAL A 28 -4.33 40.60 28.78
N TRP A 29 -4.87 39.46 29.18
CA TRP A 29 -5.38 39.21 30.52
C TRP A 29 -4.47 38.23 31.23
N PHE A 30 -4.22 38.48 32.52
CA PHE A 30 -3.32 37.67 33.33
C PHE A 30 -4.09 36.96 34.44
N VAL A 31 -3.73 35.69 34.66
CA VAL A 31 -4.30 34.82 35.68
C VAL A 31 -3.16 34.24 36.49
N ASN A 32 -3.27 34.29 37.82
CA ASN A 32 -2.33 33.67 38.73
C ASN A 32 -3.08 32.99 39.89
N ASP A 33 -2.47 32.01 40.54
CA ASP A 33 -3.05 31.41 41.74
C ASP A 33 -2.69 32.24 43.01
N LEU A 34 -2.79 31.66 44.19
CA LEU A 34 -2.39 32.34 45.44
C LEU A 34 -0.88 32.22 45.73
N SER A 35 -0.15 31.50 44.89
CA SER A 35 1.28 31.32 44.95
C SER A 35 1.96 32.34 44.04
N THR A 36 3.27 32.51 44.23
CA THR A 36 4.14 33.21 43.27
C THR A 36 5.28 32.32 42.79
N ALA A 37 5.14 31.02 43.04
CA ALA A 37 6.20 30.06 42.81
C ALA A 37 6.16 29.57 41.35
N ASN A 38 7.25 29.82 40.63
CA ASN A 38 7.42 29.47 39.21
C ASN A 38 6.58 30.32 38.24
N ASP A 39 6.04 31.46 38.68
CA ASP A 39 5.39 32.44 37.81
C ASP A 39 6.35 32.90 36.70
N VAL A 40 5.78 33.07 35.50
CA VAL A 40 6.50 33.43 34.27
C VAL A 40 5.92 34.69 33.61
N PHE A 41 4.68 35.07 33.95
CA PHE A 41 3.96 36.19 33.35
C PHE A 41 3.69 37.32 34.34
N THR A 42 3.39 36.99 35.59
CA THR A 42 3.10 37.97 36.64
C THR A 42 3.97 37.78 37.88
N SER A 43 3.89 38.74 38.80
CA SER A 43 4.57 38.68 40.10
C SER A 43 3.62 38.93 41.27
N GLY A 44 2.32 39.03 40.99
CA GLY A 44 1.28 39.29 41.98
C GLY A 44 0.36 38.08 42.11
N THR A 45 -0.16 37.83 43.30
CA THR A 45 -1.13 36.76 43.54
C THR A 45 -2.48 37.10 42.92
N GLY A 46 -3.21 36.09 42.44
CA GLY A 46 -4.51 36.27 41.81
C GLY A 46 -5.66 36.58 42.78
N ASP A 47 -6.54 37.49 42.35
CA ASP A 47 -7.83 37.79 42.97
C ASP A 47 -8.84 38.14 41.87
N ASP A 48 -10.03 37.54 41.87
CA ASP A 48 -11.04 37.79 40.82
C ASP A 48 -11.69 39.19 40.93
N THR A 49 -11.40 39.94 41.99
CA THR A 49 -11.74 41.37 42.11
C THR A 49 -10.69 42.28 41.45
N ASN A 50 -9.54 41.74 41.04
CA ASN A 50 -8.48 42.51 40.38
C ASN A 50 -8.88 42.95 38.96
N ALA A 51 -8.04 43.80 38.35
CA ALA A 51 -8.24 44.30 36.99
C ALA A 51 -7.78 43.33 35.89
N GLY A 52 -7.18 42.18 36.22
CA GLY A 52 -6.66 41.22 35.24
C GLY A 52 -5.37 41.65 34.53
N THR A 53 -4.63 42.58 35.13
CA THR A 53 -3.33 43.09 34.62
C THR A 53 -2.18 42.28 35.20
N ALA A 54 -0.98 42.37 34.64
CA ALA A 54 0.19 41.66 35.18
C ALA A 54 0.52 42.01 36.65
N ALA A 55 0.19 43.22 37.10
CA ALA A 55 0.40 43.64 38.50
C ALA A 55 -0.75 43.25 39.44
N ALA A 56 -1.93 42.97 38.89
CA ALA A 56 -3.13 42.60 39.62
C ALA A 56 -3.89 41.57 38.76
N PRO A 57 -3.42 40.30 38.73
CA PRO A 57 -4.00 39.26 37.89
C PRO A 57 -5.31 38.73 38.49
N PHE A 58 -6.15 38.15 37.64
CA PHE A 58 -7.30 37.38 38.10
C PHE A 58 -6.85 36.09 38.80
N ARG A 59 -7.71 35.50 39.62
CA ARG A 59 -7.44 34.22 40.29
C ARG A 59 -7.84 33.03 39.42
N THR A 60 -8.89 33.18 38.64
CA THR A 60 -9.46 32.09 37.84
C THR A 60 -9.36 32.36 36.34
N ILE A 61 -9.19 31.28 35.58
CA ILE A 61 -9.19 31.32 34.11
C ILE A 61 -10.59 31.73 33.63
N THR A 62 -11.63 31.25 34.29
CA THR A 62 -13.03 31.60 34.02
C THR A 62 -13.27 33.11 34.11
N GLN A 63 -12.76 33.79 35.13
CA GLN A 63 -12.94 35.24 35.27
C GLN A 63 -12.23 36.02 34.15
N ALA A 64 -11.03 35.60 33.75
CA ALA A 64 -10.33 36.19 32.61
C ALA A 64 -11.10 36.01 31.30
N ILE A 65 -11.63 34.82 31.03
CA ILE A 65 -12.45 34.54 29.83
C ILE A 65 -13.73 35.38 29.80
N GLN A 66 -14.38 35.56 30.96
CA GLN A 66 -15.57 36.41 31.07
C GLN A 66 -15.25 37.87 30.73
N SER A 67 -14.12 38.38 31.24
CA SER A 67 -13.67 39.75 31.05
C SER A 67 -13.15 40.03 29.64
N ALA A 68 -12.56 39.02 28.99
CA ALA A 68 -11.96 39.13 27.67
C ALA A 68 -12.98 39.40 26.55
N ALA A 69 -12.56 40.15 25.54
CA ALA A 69 -13.26 40.29 24.27
C ALA A 69 -12.84 39.20 23.28
N ALA A 70 -13.61 39.00 22.20
CA ALA A 70 -13.22 38.07 21.14
C ALA A 70 -11.92 38.53 20.46
N GLY A 71 -10.96 37.63 20.34
CA GLY A 71 -9.62 37.88 19.82
C GLY A 71 -8.56 38.15 20.88
N ASP A 72 -8.95 38.34 22.15
CA ASP A 72 -8.00 38.60 23.24
C ASP A 72 -7.16 37.37 23.59
N SER A 73 -6.08 37.60 24.34
CA SER A 73 -5.22 36.56 24.90
C SER A 73 -5.31 36.49 26.43
N VAL A 74 -5.27 35.29 26.98
CA VAL A 74 -5.20 35.03 28.42
C VAL A 74 -3.91 34.26 28.71
N TYR A 75 -3.10 34.80 29.61
CA TYR A 75 -1.85 34.23 30.08
C TYR A 75 -2.06 33.73 31.50
N VAL A 76 -1.79 32.46 31.71
CA VAL A 76 -2.02 31.77 32.98
C VAL A 76 -0.69 31.35 33.53
N ASP A 77 -0.33 31.86 34.70
CA ASP A 77 0.91 31.51 35.38
C ASP A 77 0.95 30.03 35.81
N ALA A 78 2.12 29.61 36.29
CA ALA A 78 2.25 28.30 36.91
C ALA A 78 1.43 28.28 38.22
N GLY A 79 0.68 27.20 38.45
CA GLY A 79 -0.20 27.15 39.61
C GLY A 79 -1.31 26.11 39.47
N ASP A 80 -2.08 25.95 40.55
CA ASP A 80 -3.19 25.00 40.62
C ASP A 80 -4.55 25.71 40.49
N TYR A 81 -5.22 25.47 39.36
CA TYR A 81 -6.51 26.05 39.01
C TYR A 81 -7.62 25.00 39.11
N ASN A 82 -8.42 25.09 40.17
CA ASN A 82 -9.52 24.15 40.44
C ASN A 82 -10.81 24.65 39.78
N GLU A 83 -10.96 24.36 38.48
CA GLU A 83 -12.10 24.80 37.67
C GLU A 83 -12.63 23.60 36.86
N THR A 84 -13.74 23.00 37.30
CA THR A 84 -14.27 21.72 36.76
C THR A 84 -14.34 21.69 35.23
N ILE A 85 -15.01 22.66 34.61
CA ILE A 85 -14.99 22.83 33.14
C ILE A 85 -14.95 24.33 32.83
N VAL A 86 -13.92 24.74 32.11
CA VAL A 86 -13.74 26.10 31.62
C VAL A 86 -14.44 26.22 30.26
N ASN A 87 -15.57 26.92 30.24
CA ASN A 87 -16.36 27.14 29.04
C ASN A 87 -15.85 28.34 28.24
N ILE A 88 -15.42 28.09 27.00
CA ILE A 88 -14.99 29.12 26.06
C ILE A 88 -16.11 29.42 25.06
N THR A 89 -16.55 30.67 25.06
CA THR A 89 -17.74 31.13 24.32
C THR A 89 -17.43 32.13 23.20
N LYS A 90 -16.16 32.52 23.04
CA LYS A 90 -15.70 33.53 22.10
C LYS A 90 -14.28 33.20 21.64
N SER A 91 -13.86 33.68 20.47
CA SER A 91 -12.51 33.47 19.94
C SER A 91 -11.46 33.99 20.93
N LEU A 92 -10.48 33.17 21.34
CA LEU A 92 -9.48 33.50 22.35
C LEU A 92 -8.17 32.73 22.13
N THR A 93 -7.07 33.29 22.60
CA THR A 93 -5.79 32.58 22.76
C THR A 93 -5.50 32.38 24.24
N LEU A 94 -5.49 31.13 24.70
CA LEU A 94 -5.10 30.76 26.06
C LEU A 94 -3.66 30.23 26.05
N ARG A 95 -2.81 30.79 26.91
CA ARG A 95 -1.41 30.40 27.08
C ARG A 95 -1.13 30.05 28.53
N GLY A 96 -0.76 28.80 28.78
CA GLY A 96 -0.23 28.37 30.07
C GLY A 96 1.26 28.67 30.19
N ALA A 97 1.82 28.40 31.37
CA ALA A 97 3.22 28.63 31.70
C ALA A 97 4.20 27.90 30.77
N LYS A 98 3.75 26.86 30.06
CA LYS A 98 4.55 26.09 29.09
C LYS A 98 4.16 26.33 27.64
N PHE A 99 3.55 27.48 27.32
CA PHE A 99 3.21 27.79 25.92
C PHE A 99 4.47 27.70 25.03
N GLY A 100 4.32 27.11 23.85
CA GLY A 100 5.43 26.90 22.90
C GLY A 100 6.45 25.83 23.31
N ILE A 101 6.33 25.20 24.48
CA ILE A 101 7.20 24.10 24.91
C ILE A 101 6.49 22.77 24.62
N PRO A 102 6.98 21.93 23.69
CA PRO A 102 6.29 20.69 23.31
C PRO A 102 5.95 19.79 24.50
N ALA A 103 4.78 19.16 24.45
CA ALA A 103 4.40 18.08 25.37
C ALA A 103 4.48 16.68 24.72
N GLY A 104 4.34 16.63 23.38
CA GLY A 104 4.34 15.43 22.56
C GLY A 104 5.70 14.70 22.48
N PRO A 105 5.95 13.88 21.45
CA PRO A 105 7.06 12.93 21.41
C PRO A 105 8.42 13.60 21.46
N ALA A 106 8.57 14.83 20.94
CA ALA A 106 9.80 15.63 21.06
C ALA A 106 10.20 15.93 22.52
N ALA A 107 9.25 15.83 23.47
CA ALA A 107 9.49 16.04 24.89
C ALA A 107 9.69 14.74 25.69
N VAL A 108 9.65 13.55 25.08
CA VAL A 108 9.62 12.25 25.79
C VAL A 108 11.03 11.69 26.01
N PRO A 109 11.41 11.30 27.25
CA PRO A 109 10.61 11.32 28.47
C PRO A 109 10.35 12.75 28.95
N VAL A 110 9.08 13.03 29.30
CA VAL A 110 8.53 14.37 29.57
C VAL A 110 9.45 15.18 30.48
N ASN A 111 10.21 16.10 29.91
CA ASN A 111 10.97 17.09 30.69
C ASN A 111 10.69 18.49 30.18
N ARG A 112 9.50 18.99 30.51
CA ARG A 112 9.11 20.39 30.29
C ARG A 112 9.53 21.29 31.46
N GLY A 113 10.29 20.76 32.42
CA GLY A 113 10.65 21.41 33.69
C GLY A 113 9.49 21.45 34.69
N THR A 114 9.66 22.21 35.78
CA THR A 114 8.63 22.47 36.81
C THR A 114 7.79 23.69 36.47
N GLY A 115 6.67 23.91 37.17
CA GLY A 115 5.83 25.10 37.02
C GLY A 115 4.88 25.02 35.83
N GLU A 116 3.91 24.11 35.92
CA GLU A 116 2.81 23.98 34.94
C GLU A 116 1.62 24.84 35.37
N SER A 117 0.84 25.31 34.40
CA SER A 117 -0.53 25.79 34.67
C SER A 117 -1.44 24.58 34.75
N THR A 118 -1.65 24.08 35.97
CA THR A 118 -2.41 22.86 36.25
C THR A 118 -3.89 23.19 36.37
N LEU A 119 -4.67 22.83 35.35
CA LEU A 119 -6.14 22.86 35.41
C LEU A 119 -6.66 21.54 35.94
N PHE A 120 -7.34 21.55 37.09
CA PHE A 120 -8.14 20.43 37.58
C PHE A 120 -9.55 20.53 37.00
N GLY A 121 -9.72 19.95 35.82
CA GLY A 121 -10.92 20.05 35.00
C GLY A 121 -10.63 19.85 33.51
N GLY A 122 -11.30 20.63 32.67
CA GLY A 122 -11.07 20.62 31.21
C GLY A 122 -11.55 21.88 30.50
N PHE A 123 -11.16 22.03 29.23
CA PHE A 123 -11.60 23.10 28.35
C PHE A 123 -12.74 22.63 27.44
N TYR A 124 -13.79 23.43 27.34
CA TYR A 124 -14.92 23.16 26.46
C TYR A 124 -15.20 24.34 25.54
N PHE A 125 -15.21 24.10 24.23
CA PHE A 125 -15.56 25.11 23.22
C PHE A 125 -16.96 24.81 22.68
N GLY A 126 -17.84 25.80 22.69
CA GLY A 126 -19.18 25.68 22.11
C GLY A 126 -19.16 25.51 20.58
N GLN A 127 -20.27 25.03 20.01
CA GLN A 127 -20.43 24.76 18.57
C GLN A 127 -20.35 25.99 17.65
N SER A 128 -20.33 27.19 18.22
CA SER A 128 -20.23 28.47 17.51
C SER A 128 -19.02 29.28 17.96
N THR A 129 -18.07 28.61 18.64
CA THR A 129 -16.86 29.23 19.18
C THR A 129 -15.68 28.84 18.31
N ASP A 130 -15.41 29.64 17.30
CA ASP A 130 -14.34 29.39 16.32
C ASP A 130 -13.05 30.13 16.71
N ASN A 131 -11.92 29.73 16.13
CA ASN A 131 -10.61 30.38 16.28
C ASN A 131 -10.10 30.41 17.74
N ILE A 132 -10.05 29.26 18.40
CA ILE A 132 -9.47 29.11 19.73
C ILE A 132 -8.05 28.57 19.64
N THR A 133 -7.15 29.12 20.45
CA THR A 133 -5.84 28.50 20.70
C THR A 133 -5.73 28.11 22.18
N VAL A 134 -5.34 26.87 22.47
CA VAL A 134 -4.97 26.41 23.81
C VAL A 134 -3.54 25.87 23.76
N ASP A 135 -2.63 26.54 24.46
CA ASP A 135 -1.19 26.29 24.35
C ASP A 135 -0.52 26.18 25.72
N GLY A 136 0.06 25.02 26.04
CA GLY A 136 1.00 24.91 27.15
C GLY A 136 0.41 24.66 28.53
N PHE A 137 -0.73 23.99 28.63
CA PHE A 137 -1.37 23.64 29.90
C PHE A 137 -1.08 22.21 30.35
N TYR A 138 -1.14 21.97 31.66
CA TYR A 138 -1.33 20.64 32.23
C TYR A 138 -2.80 20.51 32.65
N ILE A 139 -3.51 19.54 32.10
CA ILE A 139 -4.94 19.34 32.31
C ILE A 139 -5.12 18.01 33.03
N ASN A 140 -5.48 18.09 34.31
CA ASN A 140 -5.88 16.94 35.10
C ASN A 140 -7.39 16.80 35.02
N MET A 141 -7.85 15.83 34.25
CA MET A 141 -9.28 15.61 34.04
C MET A 141 -9.99 15.10 35.30
N GLY A 142 -9.28 14.57 36.30
CA GLY A 142 -9.91 13.95 37.46
C GLY A 142 -11.00 12.92 37.06
N SER A 143 -12.23 13.14 37.52
CA SER A 143 -13.42 12.36 37.16
C SER A 143 -14.23 12.95 35.98
N ASP A 144 -13.79 14.07 35.42
CA ASP A 144 -14.48 14.72 34.30
C ASP A 144 -14.38 13.90 33.02
N GLU A 145 -15.39 14.07 32.14
CA GLU A 145 -15.50 13.31 30.89
C GLU A 145 -14.59 13.84 29.77
N ARG A 146 -14.09 15.08 29.88
CA ARG A 146 -13.52 15.84 28.75
C ARG A 146 -12.28 16.62 29.19
N GLY A 147 -11.12 16.35 28.60
CA GLY A 147 -9.92 17.15 28.78
C GLY A 147 -9.95 18.45 27.97
N ILE A 148 -9.93 18.33 26.65
CA ILE A 148 -10.19 19.43 25.72
C ILE A 148 -11.23 18.97 24.72
N GLU A 149 -12.40 19.61 24.71
CA GLU A 149 -13.44 19.35 23.72
C GLU A 149 -13.69 20.58 22.85
N ALA A 150 -13.38 20.45 21.57
CA ALA A 150 -13.54 21.48 20.57
C ALA A 150 -14.76 21.20 19.69
N ARG A 151 -15.72 22.13 19.66
CA ARG A 151 -16.91 22.00 18.79
C ARG A 151 -17.06 23.09 17.74
N GLY A 152 -16.24 24.14 17.79
CA GLY A 152 -16.19 25.19 16.78
C GLY A 152 -15.04 24.99 15.78
N LEU A 153 -14.86 25.93 14.87
CA LEU A 153 -13.94 25.81 13.73
C LEU A 153 -12.53 26.34 14.03
N ASN A 154 -11.57 25.99 13.17
CA ASN A 154 -10.26 26.67 13.02
C ASN A 154 -9.48 26.83 14.32
N SER A 155 -9.52 25.80 15.18
CA SER A 155 -8.91 25.87 16.50
C SER A 155 -7.59 25.11 16.54
N LYS A 156 -6.66 25.65 17.35
CA LYS A 156 -5.33 25.11 17.56
C LYS A 156 -5.18 24.62 18.99
N ILE A 157 -4.86 23.35 19.14
CA ILE A 157 -4.65 22.71 20.44
C ILE A 157 -3.21 22.22 20.44
N GLN A 158 -2.34 22.84 21.22
CA GLN A 158 -0.93 22.53 21.15
C GLN A 158 -0.21 22.49 22.50
N ASN A 159 0.85 21.68 22.56
CA ASN A 159 1.76 21.67 23.70
C ASN A 159 1.05 21.40 25.04
N ASN A 160 -0.09 20.70 25.06
CA ASN A 160 -0.80 20.42 26.29
C ASN A 160 -0.48 19.01 26.80
N MET A 161 -0.34 18.86 28.12
CA MET A 161 -0.40 17.57 28.78
C MET A 161 -1.82 17.33 29.28
N VAL A 162 -2.47 16.27 28.83
CA VAL A 162 -3.82 15.90 29.25
C VAL A 162 -3.77 14.55 29.92
N VAL A 163 -4.11 14.52 31.21
CA VAL A 163 -3.99 13.32 32.05
C VAL A 163 -5.35 13.01 32.64
N ALA A 164 -5.85 11.81 32.36
CA ALA A 164 -7.05 11.30 33.02
C ALA A 164 -6.70 10.42 34.22
N THR A 165 -7.59 10.42 35.22
CA THR A 165 -7.51 9.42 36.30
C THR A 165 -8.12 8.12 35.79
N LEU A 166 -7.38 7.01 35.90
CA LEU A 166 -7.81 5.69 35.42
C LEU A 166 -9.16 5.29 36.02
N ASN A 167 -10.23 5.47 35.26
CA ASN A 167 -11.54 4.95 35.57
C ASN A 167 -12.17 4.36 34.29
N ILE A 168 -12.14 3.03 34.21
CA ILE A 168 -12.56 2.27 33.03
C ILE A 168 -14.08 2.33 32.76
N PHE A 169 -14.87 2.92 33.66
CA PHE A 169 -16.34 2.98 33.56
C PHE A 169 -16.89 4.31 33.04
N VAL A 170 -16.05 5.32 32.81
CA VAL A 170 -16.47 6.65 32.34
C VAL A 170 -16.01 6.93 30.89
N GLN A 171 -16.80 7.72 30.15
CA GLN A 171 -16.52 8.09 28.76
C GLN A 171 -15.48 9.22 28.67
N GLN A 172 -14.22 8.96 29.02
CA GLN A 172 -13.18 9.99 29.06
C GLN A 172 -12.46 10.17 27.72
N CYS A 173 -12.58 11.36 27.12
CA CYS A 173 -11.79 11.76 25.95
C CYS A 173 -10.71 12.77 26.39
N GLY A 174 -9.45 12.52 26.04
CA GLY A 174 -8.37 13.46 26.33
C GLY A 174 -8.53 14.73 25.51
N ILE A 175 -8.37 14.63 24.20
CA ILE A 175 -8.73 15.69 23.25
C ILE A 175 -9.83 15.15 22.34
N SER A 176 -10.88 15.93 22.11
CA SER A 176 -11.90 15.56 21.16
C SER A 176 -12.38 16.74 20.35
N THR A 177 -12.67 16.49 19.08
CA THR A 177 -13.42 17.39 18.24
C THR A 177 -14.81 16.78 18.05
N ARG A 178 -15.86 17.57 18.29
CA ARG A 178 -17.23 17.11 18.04
C ARG A 178 -18.04 18.09 17.23
N ALA A 179 -18.66 17.63 16.15
CA ALA A 179 -19.61 18.44 15.39
C ALA A 179 -21.05 18.05 15.78
N ASN A 180 -21.72 18.93 16.54
CA ASN A 180 -23.13 18.80 16.86
C ASN A 180 -23.92 19.95 16.22
N GLY A 181 -23.78 20.15 14.91
CA GLY A 181 -24.39 21.29 14.21
C GLY A 181 -24.69 21.01 12.75
N PRO A 182 -25.30 21.96 12.01
CA PRO A 182 -25.42 21.84 10.56
C PRO A 182 -24.03 21.64 9.95
N LEU A 183 -23.98 20.94 8.82
CA LEU A 183 -22.77 20.62 8.06
C LEU A 183 -21.91 21.89 7.85
N ARG A 184 -20.86 22.04 8.67
CA ARG A 184 -19.87 23.12 8.61
C ARG A 184 -18.51 22.48 8.45
N LEU A 185 -17.64 23.13 7.70
CA LEU A 185 -16.28 22.66 7.46
C LEU A 185 -15.38 23.03 8.65
N HIS A 186 -14.84 22.04 9.35
CA HIS A 186 -13.99 22.22 10.54
C HIS A 186 -12.53 21.87 10.23
N SER A 187 -11.58 22.78 10.40
CA SER A 187 -10.15 22.43 10.40
C SER A 187 -9.54 22.67 11.77
N TYR A 188 -8.73 21.72 12.23
CA TYR A 188 -7.99 21.82 13.48
C TYR A 188 -6.51 21.59 13.25
N GLU A 189 -5.70 22.26 14.07
CA GLU A 189 -4.29 21.93 14.25
C GLU A 189 -4.13 21.36 15.66
N ILE A 190 -3.87 20.06 15.75
CA ILE A 190 -3.59 19.37 17.02
C ILE A 190 -2.12 18.98 17.02
N LEU A 191 -1.30 19.71 17.79
CA LEU A 191 0.15 19.67 17.65
C LEU A 191 0.86 19.45 18.98
N ASN A 192 1.83 18.54 19.07
CA ASN A 192 2.73 18.45 20.24
C ASN A 192 2.01 18.24 21.57
N ASN A 193 0.82 17.63 21.60
CA ASN A 193 0.13 17.31 22.84
C ASN A 193 0.56 15.93 23.36
N HIS A 194 0.41 15.72 24.66
CA HIS A 194 0.59 14.41 25.28
C HIS A 194 -0.65 14.04 26.08
N VAL A 195 -1.32 12.98 25.68
CA VAL A 195 -2.53 12.48 26.31
C VAL A 195 -2.25 11.14 26.99
N THR A 196 -2.63 11.01 28.25
CA THR A 196 -2.41 9.78 29.03
C THR A 196 -3.65 9.30 29.76
N ASN A 197 -3.79 7.98 29.84
CA ASN A 197 -4.76 7.27 30.69
C ASN A 197 -6.24 7.55 30.41
N SER A 198 -6.61 8.03 29.21
CA SER A 198 -8.00 8.28 28.80
C SER A 198 -8.63 7.07 28.09
N ARG A 199 -9.96 7.07 27.90
CA ARG A 199 -10.62 6.04 27.07
C ARG A 199 -10.17 6.18 25.62
N PHE A 200 -10.35 7.39 25.11
CA PHE A 200 -9.89 7.82 23.81
C PHE A 200 -8.86 8.92 23.98
N GLY A 201 -7.70 8.78 23.33
CA GLY A 201 -6.64 9.79 23.40
C GLY A 201 -7.08 11.07 22.69
N ILE A 202 -7.07 11.00 21.36
CA ILE A 202 -7.53 12.05 20.45
C ILE A 202 -8.67 11.48 19.59
N LEU A 203 -9.86 12.06 19.73
CA LEU A 203 -11.09 11.60 19.09
C LEU A 203 -11.65 12.65 18.13
N PHE A 204 -11.92 12.24 16.89
CA PHE A 204 -12.65 13.02 15.89
C PHE A 204 -14.02 12.41 15.65
N ASP A 205 -15.08 13.09 16.13
CA ASP A 205 -16.47 12.61 16.11
C ASP A 205 -17.43 13.70 15.59
N GLY A 206 -17.64 13.79 14.28
CA GLY A 206 -18.55 14.77 13.69
C GLY A 206 -18.70 14.67 12.17
N ASN A 207 -19.90 14.94 11.66
CA ASN A 207 -20.19 14.88 10.23
C ASN A 207 -19.62 16.12 9.48
N LEU A 208 -18.61 15.89 8.63
CA LEU A 208 -17.99 16.83 7.67
C LEU A 208 -16.96 17.83 8.22
N GLU A 209 -15.92 17.33 8.86
CA GLU A 209 -14.71 18.15 9.07
C GLU A 209 -13.93 18.34 7.75
N ASN A 210 -13.24 19.48 7.62
CA ASN A 210 -12.17 19.68 6.65
C ASN A 210 -10.95 18.84 7.06
N PRO A 211 -9.99 18.66 6.13
CA PRO A 211 -8.64 18.24 6.45
C PRO A 211 -8.11 18.99 7.68
N SER A 212 -7.70 18.21 8.68
CA SER A 212 -7.10 18.70 9.92
C SER A 212 -5.73 18.07 10.07
N ASP A 213 -4.83 18.82 10.70
CA ASP A 213 -3.44 18.43 10.91
C ASP A 213 -3.28 17.93 12.35
N ILE A 214 -2.95 16.65 12.49
CA ILE A 214 -2.73 16.00 13.78
C ILE A 214 -1.28 15.59 13.82
N PHE A 215 -0.41 16.46 14.33
CA PHE A 215 1.03 16.30 14.20
C PHE A 215 1.74 16.17 15.53
N PHE A 216 2.70 15.25 15.59
CA PHE A 216 3.62 15.10 16.73
C PHE A 216 2.87 15.03 18.07
N ASN A 217 1.74 14.34 18.13
CA ASN A 217 1.08 14.08 19.41
C ASN A 217 1.60 12.77 19.99
N TYR A 218 1.54 12.64 21.31
CA TYR A 218 1.89 11.41 22.00
C TYR A 218 0.69 10.93 22.81
N VAL A 219 0.24 9.71 22.55
CA VAL A 219 -0.84 9.10 23.30
C VAL A 219 -0.38 7.76 23.88
N THR A 220 -0.55 7.61 25.20
CA THR A 220 -0.22 6.38 25.92
C THR A 220 -1.25 6.01 26.98
N GLY A 221 -1.38 4.71 27.26
CA GLY A 221 -2.29 4.21 28.28
C GLY A 221 -3.77 4.39 27.93
N ALA A 222 -4.11 4.61 26.66
CA ALA A 222 -5.49 4.70 26.24
C ALA A 222 -6.14 3.31 26.33
N PHE A 223 -7.19 3.19 27.15
CA PHE A 223 -7.85 1.90 27.41
C PHE A 223 -8.90 1.51 26.38
N SER A 224 -9.05 2.28 25.30
CA SER A 224 -9.79 1.87 24.10
C SER A 224 -9.00 2.11 22.82
N THR A 225 -8.71 3.37 22.48
CA THR A 225 -7.97 3.70 21.25
C THR A 225 -7.23 5.02 21.40
N ALA A 226 -5.97 5.08 20.95
CA ALA A 226 -5.18 6.30 21.05
C ALA A 226 -5.68 7.40 20.09
N TYR A 227 -5.87 7.08 18.81
CA TYR A 227 -6.37 8.01 17.80
C TYR A 227 -7.64 7.44 17.15
N VAL A 228 -8.75 8.17 17.21
CA VAL A 228 -10.03 7.73 16.64
C VAL A 228 -10.47 8.69 15.53
N LEU A 229 -10.61 8.16 14.33
CA LEU A 229 -10.87 8.85 13.07
C LEU A 229 -12.18 8.36 12.44
N THR A 230 -13.30 8.56 13.13
CA THR A 230 -14.57 7.93 12.76
C THR A 230 -15.68 8.89 12.35
N GLY A 231 -15.52 10.19 12.60
CA GLY A 231 -16.49 11.23 12.25
C GLY A 231 -16.29 11.85 10.85
N SER A 232 -15.03 12.05 10.46
CA SER A 232 -14.62 12.72 9.22
C SER A 232 -13.42 12.07 8.53
N GLY A 233 -13.21 12.44 7.26
CA GLY A 233 -12.08 12.00 6.44
C GLY A 233 -11.24 13.20 5.96
N GLY A 234 -10.17 12.93 5.23
CA GLY A 234 -9.29 13.97 4.68
C GLY A 234 -8.19 14.46 5.62
N HIS A 235 -8.00 13.86 6.79
CA HIS A 235 -7.07 14.32 7.81
C HIS A 235 -5.62 13.87 7.54
N HIS A 236 -4.66 14.62 8.08
CA HIS A 236 -3.23 14.32 8.00
C HIS A 236 -2.67 14.00 9.39
N TYR A 237 -2.15 12.79 9.56
CA TYR A 237 -1.50 12.32 10.79
C TYR A 237 -0.03 12.14 10.53
N LYS A 238 0.79 12.99 11.14
CA LYS A 238 2.24 13.03 10.91
C LYS A 238 3.03 12.98 12.20
N GLY A 239 4.01 12.09 12.31
CA GLY A 239 4.96 12.12 13.42
C GLY A 239 4.35 11.82 14.80
N ASN A 240 3.13 11.28 14.86
CA ASN A 240 2.48 10.96 16.12
C ASN A 240 3.01 9.66 16.71
N VAL A 241 2.88 9.52 18.02
CA VAL A 241 3.20 8.30 18.75
C VAL A 241 1.93 7.75 19.40
N ALA A 242 1.66 6.48 19.16
CA ALA A 242 0.62 5.68 19.79
C ALA A 242 1.27 4.47 20.48
N GLU A 243 1.49 4.55 21.79
CA GLU A 243 2.23 3.53 22.53
C GLU A 243 1.46 2.97 23.74
N ASN A 244 1.55 1.67 24.00
CA ASN A 244 0.99 1.03 25.20
C ASN A 244 -0.52 1.28 25.39
N ASN A 245 -1.29 1.25 24.30
CA ASN A 245 -2.74 1.41 24.33
C ASN A 245 -3.46 0.08 24.04
N VAL A 246 -4.79 0.06 24.14
CA VAL A 246 -5.59 -1.08 23.65
C VAL A 246 -5.59 -1.14 22.12
N GLN A 247 -5.77 0.00 21.44
CA GLN A 247 -5.61 0.13 19.98
C GLN A 247 -4.82 1.40 19.69
N GLY A 248 -3.98 1.39 18.66
CA GLY A 248 -3.23 2.57 18.23
C GLY A 248 -4.14 3.57 17.52
N MET A 249 -4.57 3.25 16.31
CA MET A 249 -5.42 4.10 15.47
C MET A 249 -6.66 3.34 15.00
N LEU A 250 -7.81 4.03 14.95
CA LEU A 250 -9.06 3.52 14.39
C LEU A 250 -9.55 4.44 13.27
N ILE A 251 -9.64 3.92 12.05
CA ILE A 251 -10.01 4.67 10.85
C ILE A 251 -11.30 4.08 10.28
N SER A 252 -12.26 4.91 9.91
CA SER A 252 -13.49 4.42 9.27
C SER A 252 -13.97 5.26 8.08
N LEU A 253 -13.19 6.25 7.63
CA LEU A 253 -13.59 7.22 6.61
C LEU A 253 -12.48 7.50 5.60
N GLU A 254 -12.78 8.29 4.57
CA GLU A 254 -11.95 8.47 3.38
C GLU A 254 -10.76 9.43 3.53
N ASP A 255 -9.86 9.37 2.54
CA ASP A 255 -8.88 10.40 2.18
C ASP A 255 -7.87 10.79 3.27
N ASN A 256 -7.65 9.96 4.30
CA ASN A 256 -6.65 10.25 5.32
C ASN A 256 -5.23 9.90 4.85
N LEU A 257 -4.28 10.76 5.22
CA LEU A 257 -2.85 10.50 5.09
C LEU A 257 -2.24 10.23 6.46
N ILE A 258 -1.69 9.04 6.64
CA ILE A 258 -1.08 8.58 7.89
C ILE A 258 0.38 8.30 7.58
N GLU A 259 1.23 9.24 7.96
CA GLU A 259 2.65 9.17 7.66
C GLU A 259 3.56 9.41 8.86
N GLN A 260 4.73 8.79 8.84
CA GLN A 260 5.78 9.09 9.82
C GLN A 260 5.40 8.86 11.30
N ASN A 261 4.37 8.05 11.56
CA ASN A 261 3.92 7.78 12.92
C ASN A 261 4.68 6.57 13.52
N THR A 262 4.80 6.55 14.84
CA THR A 262 5.28 5.40 15.61
C THR A 262 4.12 4.79 16.39
N ILE A 263 3.72 3.57 16.02
CA ILE A 263 2.54 2.88 16.54
C ILE A 263 3.00 1.56 17.12
N ARG A 264 3.16 1.50 18.45
CA ARG A 264 3.86 0.39 19.08
C ARG A 264 3.25 -0.14 20.35
N ASN A 265 3.50 -1.40 20.62
CA ASN A 265 3.18 -2.07 21.89
C ASN A 265 1.69 -1.92 22.29
N ASN A 266 0.79 -1.83 21.30
CA ASN A 266 -0.63 -1.78 21.58
C ASN A 266 -1.17 -3.21 21.75
N LEU A 267 -2.02 -3.45 22.75
CA LEU A 267 -2.54 -4.77 23.08
C LEU A 267 -3.33 -5.40 21.92
N GLY A 268 -3.98 -4.59 21.10
CA GLY A 268 -4.77 -4.99 19.94
C GLY A 268 -4.10 -4.57 18.63
N ASN A 269 -4.84 -3.82 17.82
CA ASN A 269 -4.36 -3.39 16.51
C ASN A 269 -3.47 -2.15 16.64
N GLY A 270 -2.39 -2.07 15.86
CA GLY A 270 -1.66 -0.84 15.60
C GLY A 270 -2.56 0.14 14.85
N ILE A 271 -2.96 -0.22 13.62
CA ILE A 271 -3.95 0.51 12.83
C ILE A 271 -5.12 -0.42 12.52
N ARG A 272 -6.32 -0.03 12.95
CA ARG A 272 -7.57 -0.69 12.60
C ARG A 272 -8.34 0.15 11.59
N MET A 273 -8.72 -0.46 10.47
CA MET A 273 -9.54 0.14 9.43
C MET A 273 -10.89 -0.58 9.38
N THR A 274 -11.96 0.11 9.80
CA THR A 274 -13.32 -0.46 9.83
C THR A 274 -13.97 -0.35 8.47
N ALA A 275 -14.48 -1.45 7.93
CA ALA A 275 -15.07 -1.52 6.60
C ALA A 275 -16.42 -0.81 6.50
N THR A 276 -16.37 0.51 6.33
CA THR A 276 -17.51 1.32 5.93
C THR A 276 -17.47 1.54 4.42
N ALA A 277 -18.60 1.89 3.81
CA ALA A 277 -18.65 2.27 2.39
C ALA A 277 -17.85 3.55 2.09
N ARG A 278 -17.43 4.27 3.13
CA ARG A 278 -16.69 5.52 3.08
C ARG A 278 -15.20 5.36 3.37
N LEU A 279 -14.73 4.18 3.77
CA LEU A 279 -13.31 3.95 4.00
C LEU A 279 -12.57 3.88 2.65
N GLN A 280 -12.28 5.02 2.02
CA GLN A 280 -11.69 5.07 0.69
C GLN A 280 -10.40 5.89 0.62
N ASN A 281 -9.49 5.54 -0.29
CA ASN A 281 -8.29 6.32 -0.64
C ASN A 281 -7.34 6.66 0.53
N ASN A 282 -7.42 5.94 1.65
CA ASN A 282 -6.52 6.18 2.78
C ASN A 282 -5.10 5.71 2.45
N GLN A 283 -4.11 6.45 2.91
CA GLN A 283 -2.70 6.17 2.68
C GLN A 283 -1.96 6.01 4.01
N ILE A 284 -1.34 4.84 4.20
CA ILE A 284 -0.52 4.54 5.37
C ILE A 284 0.92 4.37 4.87
N ILE A 285 1.79 5.36 5.09
CA ILE A 285 3.15 5.37 4.56
C ILE A 285 4.20 5.79 5.57
N HIS A 286 5.44 5.29 5.48
CA HIS A 286 6.55 5.74 6.34
C HIS A 286 6.28 5.60 7.85
N ASN A 287 5.44 4.67 8.28
CA ASN A 287 5.16 4.46 9.70
C ASN A 287 6.04 3.34 10.28
N PHE A 288 6.42 3.47 11.56
CA PHE A 288 6.84 2.35 12.39
C PHE A 288 5.61 1.74 13.05
N ILE A 289 5.34 0.46 12.78
CA ILE A 289 4.20 -0.28 13.32
C ILE A 289 4.73 -1.56 13.96
N GLU A 290 4.92 -1.56 15.29
CA GLU A 290 5.66 -2.65 15.95
C GLU A 290 5.05 -3.18 17.24
N GLY A 291 5.27 -4.46 17.54
CA GLY A 291 4.89 -5.04 18.84
C GLY A 291 3.39 -5.05 19.13
N ASN A 292 2.53 -4.94 18.11
CA ASN A 292 1.07 -5.01 18.27
C ASN A 292 0.56 -6.45 18.08
N ALA A 293 -0.67 -6.76 18.51
CA ALA A 293 -1.29 -8.04 18.17
C ALA A 293 -1.53 -8.13 16.64
N VAL A 294 -2.03 -7.05 16.04
CA VAL A 294 -2.08 -6.92 14.57
C VAL A 294 -1.51 -5.57 14.18
N GLY A 295 -0.57 -5.52 13.24
CA GLY A 295 0.00 -4.26 12.76
C GLY A 295 -1.05 -3.39 12.07
N ILE A 296 -1.56 -3.86 10.93
CA ILE A 296 -2.64 -3.21 10.16
C ILE A 296 -3.79 -4.21 9.96
N ASN A 297 -5.00 -3.81 10.30
CA ASN A 297 -6.18 -4.67 10.24
C ASN A 297 -7.33 -4.00 9.48
N LEU A 298 -7.64 -4.49 8.28
CA LEU A 298 -8.85 -4.16 7.54
C LEU A 298 -9.95 -5.15 7.93
N THR A 299 -10.86 -4.71 8.78
CA THR A 299 -11.89 -5.57 9.39
C THR A 299 -13.15 -5.60 8.56
N GLU A 300 -13.81 -6.78 8.48
CA GLU A 300 -15.08 -7.02 7.76
C GLU A 300 -15.00 -6.78 6.24
N ASP A 301 -15.81 -7.47 5.44
CA ASP A 301 -15.83 -7.26 3.98
C ASP A 301 -16.79 -6.13 3.60
N ASN A 302 -16.31 -5.15 2.84
CA ASN A 302 -17.15 -4.10 2.26
C ASN A 302 -16.56 -3.60 0.93
N ALA A 303 -17.26 -3.87 -0.17
CA ALA A 303 -16.81 -3.46 -1.50
C ALA A 303 -16.64 -1.92 -1.66
N GLY A 304 -17.32 -1.12 -0.83
CA GLY A 304 -17.18 0.34 -0.83
C GLY A 304 -15.87 0.85 -0.22
N ALA A 305 -15.12 0.00 0.49
CA ALA A 305 -13.87 0.37 1.13
C ALA A 305 -12.66 0.29 0.18
N ALA A 306 -12.72 1.05 -0.91
CA ALA A 306 -11.78 0.94 -2.04
C ALA A 306 -10.51 1.81 -1.91
N ASN A 307 -9.46 1.44 -2.65
CA ASN A 307 -8.24 2.25 -2.82
C ASN A 307 -7.46 2.58 -1.53
N ASN A 308 -7.67 1.83 -0.45
CA ASN A 308 -6.84 1.94 0.74
C ASN A 308 -5.49 1.28 0.48
N ARG A 309 -4.40 1.94 0.89
CA ARG A 309 -3.04 1.43 0.68
C ARG A 309 -2.16 1.58 1.92
N ALA A 310 -1.29 0.61 2.14
CA ALA A 310 -0.25 0.65 3.17
C ALA A 310 1.11 0.32 2.56
N ASN A 311 1.91 1.31 2.21
CA ASN A 311 3.20 1.10 1.55
C ASN A 311 4.33 1.80 2.28
N TYR A 312 5.58 1.35 2.13
CA TYR A 312 6.75 2.03 2.71
C TYR A 312 6.72 2.16 4.23
N ASN A 313 6.12 1.20 4.94
CA ASN A 313 6.12 1.15 6.40
C ASN A 313 7.11 0.10 6.90
N SER A 314 7.61 0.29 8.12
CA SER A 314 8.24 -0.79 8.89
C SER A 314 7.18 -1.45 9.77
N ILE A 315 6.82 -2.69 9.45
CA ILE A 315 5.79 -3.48 10.14
C ILE A 315 6.46 -4.70 10.77
N THR A 316 6.91 -4.58 12.01
CA THR A 316 7.85 -5.53 12.63
C THR A 316 7.44 -5.97 14.02
N GLY A 317 7.72 -7.21 14.41
CA GLY A 317 7.48 -7.66 15.78
C GLY A 317 6.00 -7.75 16.20
N ASN A 318 5.06 -7.56 15.27
CA ASN A 318 3.64 -7.80 15.51
C ASN A 318 3.35 -9.32 15.46
N VAL A 319 2.29 -9.79 16.13
CA VAL A 319 1.85 -11.19 16.01
C VAL A 319 1.35 -11.48 14.60
N THR A 320 0.60 -10.54 14.01
CA THR A 320 0.25 -10.52 12.59
C THR A 320 0.60 -9.13 12.06
N ASN A 321 1.35 -9.05 10.96
CA ASN A 321 1.71 -7.75 10.38
C ASN A 321 0.51 -7.11 9.69
N ILE A 322 -0.18 -7.86 8.84
CA ILE A 322 -1.33 -7.34 8.09
C ILE A 322 -2.44 -8.39 8.06
N LEU A 323 -3.65 -7.96 8.38
CA LEU A 323 -4.88 -8.75 8.26
C LEU A 323 -5.88 -8.00 7.38
N SER A 324 -6.42 -8.66 6.36
CA SER A 324 -7.51 -8.11 5.53
C SER A 324 -8.65 -9.11 5.41
N ALA A 325 -9.82 -8.76 5.93
CA ALA A 325 -11.04 -9.55 5.75
C ALA A 325 -11.78 -9.20 4.44
N HIS A 326 -11.22 -8.32 3.60
CA HIS A 326 -11.90 -7.82 2.41
C HIS A 326 -11.79 -8.82 1.26
N SER A 327 -12.85 -8.87 0.44
CA SER A 327 -12.88 -9.62 -0.81
C SER A 327 -12.00 -8.96 -1.89
N ASN A 328 -11.91 -7.63 -1.88
CA ASN A 328 -10.97 -6.88 -2.71
C ASN A 328 -9.56 -6.92 -2.12
N GLN A 329 -8.56 -6.98 -3.00
CA GLN A 329 -7.16 -7.04 -2.58
C GLN A 329 -6.71 -5.72 -1.95
N PHE A 330 -6.18 -5.79 -0.73
CA PHE A 330 -5.59 -4.65 -0.03
C PHE A 330 -4.15 -4.42 -0.51
N ASP A 331 -3.83 -3.23 -1.05
CA ASP A 331 -2.47 -2.92 -1.49
C ASP A 331 -1.59 -2.60 -0.29
N ALA A 332 -0.80 -3.58 0.13
CA ALA A 332 0.18 -3.45 1.21
C ALA A 332 1.61 -3.80 0.75
N ALA A 333 1.93 -3.44 -0.48
CA ALA A 333 3.24 -3.65 -1.08
C ALA A 333 4.34 -2.74 -0.47
N CYS A 334 5.61 -3.07 -0.70
CA CYS A 334 6.74 -2.20 -0.35
C CYS A 334 6.87 -1.90 1.16
N ASN A 335 6.51 -2.84 2.03
CA ASN A 335 6.74 -2.71 3.48
C ASN A 335 7.96 -3.53 3.90
N TRP A 336 8.65 -3.04 4.94
CA TRP A 336 9.68 -3.81 5.64
C TRP A 336 9.01 -4.65 6.72
N HIS A 337 9.17 -5.97 6.65
CA HIS A 337 8.54 -6.91 7.58
C HIS A 337 9.53 -7.48 8.62
N GLY A 338 10.73 -6.93 8.72
CA GLY A 338 11.81 -7.44 9.58
C GLY A 338 12.68 -8.50 8.89
N THR A 339 12.35 -8.88 7.66
CA THR A 339 13.03 -9.91 6.88
C THR A 339 12.69 -9.76 5.39
N THR A 340 13.54 -10.33 4.53
CA THR A 340 13.27 -10.50 3.09
C THR A 340 12.77 -11.91 2.74
N ASP A 341 12.60 -12.80 3.74
CA ASP A 341 12.10 -14.16 3.53
C ASP A 341 10.58 -14.18 3.35
N LEU A 342 10.11 -14.47 2.12
CA LEU A 342 8.67 -14.48 1.82
C LEU A 342 7.86 -15.47 2.67
N LEU A 343 8.41 -16.59 3.17
CA LEU A 343 7.63 -17.54 3.99
C LEU A 343 7.34 -16.95 5.37
N VAL A 344 8.33 -16.26 5.93
CA VAL A 344 8.15 -15.57 7.20
C VAL A 344 7.15 -14.44 7.05
N ILE A 345 7.18 -13.73 5.91
CA ILE A 345 6.23 -12.64 5.64
C ILE A 345 4.83 -13.18 5.39
N ASP A 346 4.68 -14.23 4.58
CA ASP A 346 3.41 -14.90 4.31
C ASP A 346 2.74 -15.36 5.60
N ALA A 347 3.52 -15.96 6.52
CA ALA A 347 3.01 -16.36 7.83
C ALA A 347 2.53 -15.18 8.71
N LEU A 348 2.95 -13.95 8.41
CA LEU A 348 2.58 -12.72 9.12
C LEU A 348 1.48 -11.92 8.39
N VAL A 349 1.05 -12.35 7.21
CA VAL A 349 0.01 -11.70 6.41
C VAL A 349 -1.18 -12.63 6.23
N ASN A 350 -2.38 -12.14 6.52
CA ASN A 350 -3.59 -12.95 6.44
C ASN A 350 -4.68 -12.24 5.63
N GLY A 351 -5.33 -12.99 4.74
CA GLY A 351 -6.43 -12.55 3.90
C GLY A 351 -6.00 -12.00 2.54
N ASN A 352 -6.91 -11.33 1.82
CA ASN A 352 -6.64 -10.84 0.47
C ASN A 352 -5.78 -9.57 0.51
N VAL A 353 -4.47 -9.76 0.63
CA VAL A 353 -3.48 -8.69 0.75
C VAL A 353 -2.45 -8.85 -0.34
N ARG A 354 -2.20 -7.79 -1.10
CA ARG A 354 -1.02 -7.69 -1.95
C ARG A 354 0.15 -7.29 -1.08
N TYR A 355 0.99 -8.24 -0.71
CA TYR A 355 2.22 -7.98 0.02
C TYR A 355 3.44 -8.48 -0.77
N ALA A 356 4.57 -7.82 -0.56
CA ALA A 356 5.89 -8.32 -0.92
C ALA A 356 6.93 -7.51 -0.13
N PRO A 357 8.08 -8.09 0.26
CA PRO A 357 9.24 -7.36 0.74
C PRO A 357 9.92 -6.68 -0.43
N PHE A 358 9.25 -5.72 -1.06
CA PHE A 358 9.89 -4.92 -2.09
C PHE A 358 10.94 -3.95 -1.48
N LEU A 359 10.92 -3.79 -0.15
CA LEU A 359 12.05 -3.24 0.60
C LEU A 359 13.05 -4.35 0.90
N LEU A 360 14.19 -4.29 0.21
CA LEU A 360 15.31 -5.22 0.38
C LEU A 360 16.11 -4.96 1.67
N SER A 361 15.94 -3.77 2.25
CA SER A 361 16.52 -3.41 3.55
C SER A 361 15.47 -2.74 4.43
N GLY A 362 15.53 -3.03 5.73
CA GLY A 362 14.80 -2.31 6.76
C GLY A 362 15.54 -1.10 7.29
N THR A 363 16.50 -0.58 6.53
CA THR A 363 17.30 0.55 6.98
C THR A 363 16.46 1.82 6.83
N ASP A 364 16.24 2.46 7.96
CA ASP A 364 15.79 3.83 8.02
C ASP A 364 17.00 4.74 7.74
N LEU A 365 16.90 5.56 6.69
CA LEU A 365 17.98 6.46 6.28
C LEU A 365 17.98 7.77 7.05
N ASP A 366 16.86 8.11 7.68
CA ASP A 366 16.76 9.32 8.49
C ASP A 366 16.03 9.04 9.81
N PRO A 367 16.66 8.30 10.74
CA PRO A 367 16.08 7.99 12.05
C PRO A 367 16.00 9.20 12.98
N VAL A 368 16.52 10.37 12.56
CA VAL A 368 16.38 11.62 13.30
C VAL A 368 15.01 12.24 13.03
N GLU A 369 14.53 12.13 11.79
CA GLU A 369 13.16 12.48 11.46
C GLU A 369 12.17 11.44 12.03
N PRO A 370 10.97 11.85 12.45
CA PRO A 370 9.95 10.91 12.91
C PRO A 370 9.53 9.93 11.80
N GLY A 371 9.28 8.68 12.17
CA GLY A 371 8.78 7.66 11.24
C GLY A 371 9.86 6.83 10.56
N PHE A 372 9.45 5.95 9.64
CA PHE A 372 10.33 5.10 8.86
C PHE A 372 10.64 5.71 7.48
N GLN A 373 11.87 6.20 7.27
CA GLN A 373 12.29 6.91 6.06
C GLN A 373 13.18 6.02 5.18
N THR A 374 12.56 5.18 4.37
CA THR A 374 13.29 4.29 3.48
C THR A 374 13.83 5.01 2.24
N ASP A 375 14.97 4.53 1.71
CA ASP A 375 15.37 4.82 0.33
C ASP A 375 14.27 4.25 -0.57
N MET A 376 13.61 5.09 -1.37
CA MET A 376 12.37 4.75 -2.11
C MET A 376 12.53 3.69 -3.22
N SER A 377 13.48 2.76 -3.13
CA SER A 377 13.62 1.65 -4.06
C SER A 377 12.68 0.48 -3.70
N CYS A 378 11.39 0.63 -4.03
CA CYS A 378 10.48 -0.52 -4.12
C CYS A 378 10.84 -1.33 -5.38
N VAL A 379 11.69 -2.36 -5.22
CA VAL A 379 12.07 -3.22 -6.33
C VAL A 379 11.03 -4.31 -6.46
N VAL A 380 10.27 -4.31 -7.55
CA VAL A 380 9.47 -5.47 -7.93
C VAL A 380 10.43 -6.63 -8.13
N VAL A 381 10.39 -7.63 -7.26
CA VAL A 381 11.00 -8.92 -7.56
C VAL A 381 9.92 -9.70 -8.31
N PRO A 382 9.95 -9.76 -9.65
CA PRO A 382 8.98 -10.53 -10.40
C PRO A 382 9.07 -12.01 -9.99
N VAL A 383 8.00 -12.76 -10.21
CA VAL A 383 8.07 -14.22 -10.20
C VAL A 383 9.18 -14.62 -11.16
N LYS A 384 10.25 -15.16 -10.58
CA LYS A 384 11.46 -15.40 -11.33
C LYS A 384 11.36 -16.76 -12.00
N ILE A 385 10.89 -16.76 -13.24
CA ILE A 385 10.99 -17.93 -14.12
C ILE A 385 12.48 -18.17 -14.40
N THR A 386 13.04 -19.21 -13.79
CA THR A 386 14.47 -19.53 -13.92
C THR A 386 14.78 -20.39 -15.14
N SER A 387 13.79 -21.14 -15.61
CA SER A 387 13.88 -21.88 -16.86
C SER A 387 12.52 -22.02 -17.51
N PHE A 388 12.49 -21.92 -18.83
CA PHE A 388 11.37 -22.29 -19.66
C PHE A 388 11.93 -22.98 -20.90
N THR A 389 11.47 -24.19 -21.19
CA THR A 389 11.94 -25.02 -22.30
C THR A 389 10.76 -25.63 -23.05
N ALA A 390 10.97 -25.96 -24.32
CA ALA A 390 10.01 -26.71 -25.11
C ALA A 390 10.75 -27.75 -25.96
N GLU A 391 10.29 -28.99 -25.91
CA GLU A 391 10.85 -30.11 -26.68
C GLU A 391 9.77 -30.84 -27.48
N PRO A 392 10.12 -31.34 -28.68
CA PRO A 392 9.19 -32.14 -29.47
C PRO A 392 9.09 -33.56 -28.92
N SER A 393 7.87 -34.08 -28.83
CA SER A 393 7.56 -35.46 -28.42
C SER A 393 6.63 -36.09 -29.47
N GLY A 394 7.21 -36.73 -30.48
CA GLY A 394 6.46 -37.16 -31.65
C GLY A 394 5.90 -35.96 -32.41
N ASP A 395 4.58 -35.89 -32.50
CA ASP A 395 3.82 -34.81 -33.13
C ASP A 395 3.40 -33.68 -32.14
N ASP A 396 3.73 -33.85 -30.86
CA ASP A 396 3.37 -32.93 -29.78
C ASP A 396 4.55 -32.02 -29.39
N ALA A 397 4.24 -30.92 -28.70
CA ALA A 397 5.24 -30.10 -28.01
C ALA A 397 5.06 -30.21 -26.49
N VAL A 398 6.13 -30.57 -25.78
CA VAL A 398 6.17 -30.62 -24.32
C VAL A 398 6.90 -29.38 -23.81
N LEU A 399 6.20 -28.61 -22.98
CA LEU A 399 6.71 -27.39 -22.36
C LEU A 399 6.96 -27.65 -20.87
N GLU A 400 8.11 -27.22 -20.39
CA GLU A 400 8.48 -27.32 -18.97
C GLU A 400 9.03 -25.99 -18.49
N TRP A 401 8.61 -25.55 -17.30
CA TRP A 401 9.17 -24.35 -16.69
C TRP A 401 9.33 -24.51 -15.19
N VAL A 402 10.20 -23.66 -14.67
CA VAL A 402 10.56 -23.63 -13.26
C VAL A 402 10.50 -22.19 -12.78
N THR A 403 9.77 -21.98 -11.69
CA THR A 403 9.79 -20.75 -10.91
C THR A 403 10.70 -20.96 -9.70
N GLU A 404 11.54 -19.97 -9.39
CA GLU A 404 12.32 -19.99 -8.15
C GLU A 404 11.46 -19.57 -6.95
N ARG A 405 10.59 -18.58 -7.17
CA ARG A 405 9.63 -18.02 -6.22
C ARG A 405 8.42 -17.49 -6.95
N GLU A 406 7.26 -17.56 -6.31
CA GLU A 406 5.97 -17.03 -6.76
C GLU A 406 5.39 -16.11 -5.68
N ILE A 407 4.72 -15.03 -6.09
CA ILE A 407 3.99 -14.12 -5.20
C ILE A 407 2.63 -13.90 -5.83
N ASN A 408 1.55 -14.31 -5.14
CA ASN A 408 0.16 -14.17 -5.61
C ASN A 408 -0.05 -14.67 -7.05
N ASN A 409 0.70 -15.68 -7.48
CA ASN A 409 0.63 -16.21 -8.84
C ASN A 409 -0.63 -17.06 -9.00
N ASN A 410 -1.59 -16.57 -9.79
CA ASN A 410 -2.84 -17.26 -10.04
C ASN A 410 -2.65 -18.41 -11.02
N ARG A 411 -2.05 -18.13 -12.19
CA ARG A 411 -1.90 -19.10 -13.30
C ARG A 411 -0.91 -18.66 -14.37
N PHE A 412 -0.50 -19.63 -15.19
CA PHE A 412 0.20 -19.44 -16.44
C PHE A 412 -0.72 -19.72 -17.62
N GLU A 413 -0.86 -18.77 -18.54
CA GLU A 413 -1.45 -18.99 -19.87
C GLU A 413 -0.33 -19.35 -20.85
N ILE A 414 -0.44 -20.51 -21.51
CA ILE A 414 0.52 -20.99 -22.49
C ILE A 414 0.11 -20.45 -23.85
N LEU A 415 0.99 -19.68 -24.49
CA LEU A 415 0.73 -19.06 -25.78
C LEU A 415 1.62 -19.67 -26.87
N ARG A 416 1.03 -20.01 -28.00
CA ARG A 416 1.71 -20.56 -29.19
C ARG A 416 1.62 -19.61 -30.38
N SER A 417 2.69 -19.55 -31.17
CA SER A 417 2.73 -18.90 -32.48
C SER A 417 3.37 -19.81 -33.53
N THR A 418 2.93 -19.73 -34.79
CA THR A 418 3.56 -20.43 -35.94
C THR A 418 4.46 -19.51 -36.76
N ASN A 419 4.40 -18.19 -36.53
CA ASN A 419 5.19 -17.18 -37.25
C ASN A 419 6.09 -16.33 -36.32
N GLY A 420 5.99 -16.53 -35.00
CA GLY A 420 6.78 -15.81 -33.99
C GLY A 420 6.23 -14.43 -33.62
N THR A 421 5.11 -13.99 -34.22
CA THR A 421 4.50 -12.68 -33.95
C THR A 421 3.08 -12.79 -33.42
N ASP A 422 2.27 -13.68 -33.99
CA ASP A 422 0.86 -13.83 -33.63
C ASP A 422 0.70 -15.02 -32.68
N TYR A 423 0.32 -14.73 -31.43
CA TYR A 423 0.23 -15.71 -30.36
C TYR A 423 -1.23 -16.01 -30.01
N THR A 424 -1.58 -17.29 -29.93
CA THR A 424 -2.88 -17.77 -29.44
C THR A 424 -2.69 -18.61 -28.18
N GLN A 425 -3.65 -18.53 -27.26
CA GLN A 425 -3.64 -19.36 -26.05
C GLN A 425 -3.98 -20.81 -26.40
N VAL A 426 -3.13 -21.74 -25.97
CA VAL A 426 -3.30 -23.19 -26.20
C VAL A 426 -3.54 -23.96 -24.91
N GLY A 427 -3.34 -23.33 -23.74
CA GLY A 427 -3.65 -23.94 -22.46
C GLY A 427 -3.42 -23.02 -21.27
N THR A 428 -3.73 -23.55 -20.09
CA THR A 428 -3.59 -22.86 -18.81
C THR A 428 -3.11 -23.85 -17.76
N VAL A 429 -2.22 -23.43 -16.87
CA VAL A 429 -1.77 -24.20 -15.70
C VAL A 429 -1.83 -23.32 -14.47
N ASN A 430 -2.48 -23.78 -13.40
CA ASN A 430 -2.60 -23.02 -12.16
C ASN A 430 -1.23 -22.77 -11.52
N GLY A 431 -1.03 -21.57 -10.97
CA GLY A 431 0.12 -21.22 -10.16
C GLY A 431 0.01 -21.79 -8.75
N ASN A 432 1.03 -21.60 -7.92
CA ASN A 432 1.01 -21.98 -6.51
C ASN A 432 0.72 -20.80 -5.57
N GLY A 433 0.14 -19.70 -6.06
CA GLY A 433 -0.11 -18.49 -5.25
C GLY A 433 1.22 -17.87 -4.81
N THR A 434 1.46 -17.79 -3.51
CA THR A 434 2.76 -17.39 -2.96
C THR A 434 3.58 -18.61 -2.57
N SER A 435 4.78 -18.74 -3.13
CA SER A 435 5.67 -19.87 -2.88
C SER A 435 7.13 -19.43 -2.91
N ASN A 436 7.90 -19.87 -1.91
CA ASN A 436 9.37 -19.73 -1.87
C ASN A 436 10.11 -20.98 -2.33
N MET A 437 9.37 -22.00 -2.77
CA MET A 437 9.95 -23.24 -3.26
C MET A 437 10.06 -23.19 -4.77
N VAL A 438 11.04 -23.94 -5.27
CA VAL A 438 11.18 -24.20 -6.69
C VAL A 438 9.96 -25.00 -7.16
N ASN A 439 9.06 -24.39 -7.91
CA ASN A 439 7.92 -25.11 -8.50
C ASN A 439 8.25 -25.49 -9.93
N ARG A 440 7.88 -26.72 -10.30
CA ARG A 440 8.12 -27.29 -11.62
C ARG A 440 6.78 -27.56 -12.28
N TYR A 441 6.65 -27.07 -13.49
CA TYR A 441 5.42 -27.16 -14.26
C TYR A 441 5.67 -27.84 -15.59
N ARG A 442 4.63 -28.48 -16.11
CA ARG A 442 4.66 -29.18 -17.39
C ARG A 442 3.33 -29.01 -18.10
N PHE A 443 3.40 -28.72 -19.40
CA PHE A 443 2.23 -28.64 -20.28
C PHE A 443 2.54 -29.36 -21.60
N MET A 444 1.55 -30.03 -22.18
CA MET A 444 1.68 -30.76 -23.44
C MET A 444 0.68 -30.22 -24.45
N ASP A 445 1.19 -29.65 -25.53
CA ASP A 445 0.39 -29.17 -26.67
C ASP A 445 0.31 -30.27 -27.73
N GLN A 446 -0.83 -30.97 -27.74
CA GLN A 446 -1.05 -32.15 -28.58
C GLN A 446 -1.23 -31.78 -30.06
N GLY A 447 -0.51 -32.47 -30.94
CA GLY A 447 -0.54 -32.27 -32.39
C GLY A 447 0.00 -30.91 -32.83
N ALA A 448 0.75 -30.20 -31.98
CA ALA A 448 1.32 -28.90 -32.32
C ALA A 448 2.17 -28.95 -33.60
N LEU A 449 2.92 -30.05 -33.79
CA LEU A 449 3.86 -30.21 -34.89
C LEU A 449 3.21 -30.77 -36.16
N LEU A 450 1.95 -31.24 -36.07
CA LEU A 450 1.11 -31.50 -37.25
C LEU A 450 0.62 -30.21 -37.89
N GLN A 451 0.45 -29.16 -37.08
CA GLN A 451 -0.06 -27.86 -37.53
C GLN A 451 1.05 -27.00 -38.15
N SER A 452 2.28 -27.11 -37.64
CA SER A 452 3.44 -26.43 -38.18
C SER A 452 4.74 -27.17 -37.84
N PRO A 453 5.72 -27.26 -38.76
CA PRO A 453 7.01 -27.89 -38.47
C PRO A 453 7.86 -27.10 -37.45
N VAL A 454 7.49 -25.85 -37.17
CA VAL A 454 8.11 -24.97 -36.18
C VAL A 454 7.02 -24.24 -35.39
N CYS A 455 7.10 -24.28 -34.06
CA CYS A 455 6.21 -23.54 -33.17
C CYS A 455 7.04 -22.73 -32.16
N PHE A 456 6.55 -21.53 -31.83
CA PHE A 456 7.10 -20.62 -30.84
C PHE A 456 6.17 -20.57 -29.64
N TYR A 457 6.73 -20.60 -28.43
CA TYR A 457 5.95 -20.56 -27.20
C TYR A 457 6.45 -19.48 -26.25
N ARG A 458 5.50 -18.89 -25.51
CA ARG A 458 5.77 -18.02 -24.35
C ARG A 458 4.71 -18.29 -23.29
N LEU A 459 5.07 -18.09 -22.03
CA LEU A 459 4.15 -18.06 -20.91
C LEU A 459 3.69 -16.64 -20.70
N LYS A 460 2.41 -16.48 -20.40
CA LYS A 460 1.86 -15.27 -19.80
C LYS A 460 1.46 -15.63 -18.37
N GLN A 461 2.28 -15.22 -17.42
CA GLN A 461 1.96 -15.39 -16.01
C GLN A 461 0.92 -14.35 -15.61
N ILE A 462 -0.06 -14.75 -14.82
CA ILE A 462 -1.12 -13.89 -14.34
C ILE A 462 -1.21 -14.01 -12.83
N ASP A 463 -1.16 -12.89 -12.15
CA ASP A 463 -1.31 -12.81 -10.70
C ASP A 463 -2.81 -12.75 -10.32
N ASP A 464 -3.14 -12.93 -9.04
CA ASP A 464 -4.55 -12.90 -8.56
C ASP A 464 -5.26 -11.57 -8.84
N ASP A 465 -4.51 -10.49 -9.09
CA ASP A 465 -5.02 -9.16 -9.43
C ASP A 465 -5.20 -8.93 -10.94
N GLY A 466 -4.88 -9.94 -11.77
CA GLY A 466 -5.00 -9.88 -13.22
C GLY A 466 -3.85 -9.19 -13.96
N ARG A 467 -2.83 -8.68 -13.25
CA ARG A 467 -1.58 -8.24 -13.88
C ARG A 467 -0.88 -9.43 -14.51
N PHE A 468 -0.07 -9.15 -15.53
CA PHE A 468 0.62 -10.22 -16.23
C PHE A 468 2.01 -9.82 -16.74
N GLU A 469 2.87 -10.82 -16.84
CA GLU A 469 4.20 -10.72 -17.42
C GLU A 469 4.41 -11.87 -18.41
N TYR A 470 5.20 -11.62 -19.46
CA TYR A 470 5.57 -12.65 -20.44
C TYR A 470 6.95 -13.22 -20.14
N SER A 471 7.09 -14.53 -20.30
CA SER A 471 8.41 -15.18 -20.33
C SER A 471 9.19 -14.82 -21.59
N THR A 472 10.46 -15.26 -21.63
CA THR A 472 11.18 -15.42 -22.90
C THR A 472 10.44 -16.38 -23.84
N VAL A 473 10.72 -16.25 -25.15
CA VAL A 473 10.16 -17.15 -26.18
C VAL A 473 11.06 -18.36 -26.35
N VAL A 474 10.47 -19.56 -26.42
CA VAL A 474 11.16 -20.81 -26.77
C VAL A 474 10.62 -21.37 -28.08
N VAL A 475 11.44 -22.16 -28.78
CA VAL A 475 11.11 -22.69 -30.11
C VAL A 475 11.21 -24.20 -30.11
N VAL A 476 10.19 -24.85 -30.65
CA VAL A 476 10.17 -26.30 -30.91
C VAL A 476 10.15 -26.54 -32.41
N LYS A 477 10.90 -27.54 -32.86
CA LYS A 477 10.96 -27.97 -34.27
C LYS A 477 10.69 -29.47 -34.34
N SER A 478 9.98 -29.93 -35.37
CA SER A 478 9.75 -31.36 -35.58
C SER A 478 11.06 -32.14 -35.72
N ARG A 479 11.14 -33.32 -35.08
CA ARG A 479 12.31 -34.23 -35.09
C ARG A 479 12.36 -35.16 -36.31
N SER A 480 11.42 -35.08 -37.25
CA SER A 480 11.35 -36.01 -38.37
C SER A 480 12.52 -35.85 -39.35
N THR A 481 13.50 -36.77 -39.23
CA THR A 481 14.52 -37.07 -40.22
C THR A 481 14.12 -38.33 -41.02
N ALA A 482 13.20 -38.21 -41.98
CA ALA A 482 13.12 -39.04 -43.20
C ALA A 482 12.00 -38.51 -44.13
N ALA A 483 12.28 -37.44 -44.88
CA ALA A 483 11.34 -36.85 -45.83
C ALA A 483 10.96 -37.79 -47.01
N VAL A 484 11.65 -38.93 -47.16
CA VAL A 484 11.55 -39.80 -48.33
C VAL A 484 11.61 -41.28 -47.95
N SER A 485 10.78 -42.10 -48.60
CA SER A 485 10.82 -43.57 -48.55
C SER A 485 10.80 -44.17 -49.96
N VAL A 486 11.46 -45.34 -50.14
CA VAL A 486 11.62 -45.99 -51.44
C VAL A 486 11.19 -47.47 -51.35
N PHE A 487 10.23 -47.90 -52.17
CA PHE A 487 9.66 -49.25 -52.11
C PHE A 487 8.97 -49.71 -53.42
N PRO A 488 8.87 -51.01 -53.74
CA PRO A 488 9.54 -52.10 -53.03
C PRO A 488 11.05 -52.02 -53.23
N ASN A 489 11.79 -52.53 -52.25
CA ASN A 489 13.23 -52.68 -52.30
C ASN A 489 13.57 -53.96 -51.50
N PRO A 490 13.85 -55.10 -52.15
CA PRO A 490 14.23 -55.23 -53.56
C PRO A 490 13.12 -54.94 -54.60
N ALA A 491 13.50 -54.43 -55.78
CA ALA A 491 12.58 -54.09 -56.87
C ALA A 491 12.75 -55.01 -58.09
N THR A 492 11.64 -55.49 -58.67
CA THR A 492 11.66 -56.32 -59.90
C THR A 492 11.33 -55.51 -61.13
N ASP A 493 10.19 -54.82 -61.14
CA ASP A 493 9.67 -54.13 -62.33
C ASP A 493 9.71 -52.61 -62.18
N TYR A 494 9.48 -52.13 -60.96
CA TYR A 494 9.43 -50.71 -60.61
C TYR A 494 9.78 -50.51 -59.14
N LEU A 495 10.18 -49.29 -58.81
CA LEU A 495 10.21 -48.76 -57.44
C LEU A 495 9.36 -47.49 -57.37
N ASN A 496 8.83 -47.21 -56.20
CA ASN A 496 8.15 -45.97 -55.86
C ASN A 496 9.00 -45.15 -54.92
N ILE A 497 9.07 -43.85 -55.20
CA ILE A 497 9.64 -42.84 -54.31
C ILE A 497 8.46 -42.12 -53.68
N ARG A 498 8.29 -42.22 -52.36
CA ARG A 498 7.27 -41.48 -51.60
C ARG A 498 7.92 -40.34 -50.84
N ILE A 499 7.41 -39.13 -51.07
CA ILE A 499 7.75 -37.93 -50.31
C ILE A 499 6.72 -37.78 -49.19
N ASN A 500 7.18 -37.77 -47.94
CA ASN A 500 6.31 -37.70 -46.75
C ASN A 500 6.00 -36.24 -46.32
N GLU A 501 6.33 -35.28 -47.18
CA GLU A 501 6.06 -33.85 -47.04
C GLU A 501 5.37 -33.30 -48.30
N ALA A 502 4.92 -32.04 -48.28
CA ALA A 502 4.31 -31.41 -49.44
C ALA A 502 5.29 -31.37 -50.64
N VAL A 503 4.91 -31.98 -51.76
CA VAL A 503 5.74 -31.99 -52.98
C VAL A 503 5.86 -30.57 -53.52
N ARG A 504 7.08 -30.05 -53.51
CA ARG A 504 7.43 -28.74 -54.08
C ARG A 504 7.92 -28.91 -55.51
N ASP A 505 7.69 -27.90 -56.36
CA ASP A 505 8.29 -27.86 -57.69
C ASP A 505 9.82 -27.87 -57.60
N GLY A 506 10.46 -28.70 -58.44
CA GLY A 506 11.92 -28.75 -58.57
C GLY A 506 12.61 -29.95 -57.90
N ILE A 507 11.88 -30.89 -57.27
CA ILE A 507 12.47 -32.13 -56.76
C ILE A 507 12.86 -33.05 -57.95
N THR A 508 14.08 -33.58 -57.92
CA THR A 508 14.62 -34.46 -58.97
C THR A 508 15.19 -35.74 -58.40
N TYR A 509 15.20 -36.83 -59.17
CA TYR A 509 15.87 -38.08 -58.83
C TYR A 509 16.89 -38.47 -59.90
N ARG A 510 17.92 -39.21 -59.49
CA ARG A 510 18.92 -39.85 -60.35
C ARG A 510 19.23 -41.24 -59.82
N LEU A 511 19.18 -42.24 -60.68
CA LEU A 511 19.51 -43.63 -60.37
C LEU A 511 20.86 -43.97 -60.99
N TYR A 512 21.76 -44.51 -60.19
CA TYR A 512 23.10 -44.91 -60.57
C TYR A 512 23.30 -46.42 -60.37
N HIS A 513 24.09 -47.03 -61.23
CA HIS A 513 24.66 -48.35 -60.98
C HIS A 513 25.72 -48.25 -59.86
N ALA A 514 26.03 -49.36 -59.17
CA ALA A 514 27.03 -49.40 -58.09
C ALA A 514 28.44 -48.92 -58.50
N ASN A 515 28.77 -48.91 -59.79
CA ASN A 515 30.03 -48.38 -60.32
C ASN A 515 29.99 -46.86 -60.61
N GLY A 516 28.91 -46.16 -60.25
CA GLY A 516 28.75 -44.71 -60.45
C GLY A 516 28.17 -44.29 -61.80
N MET A 517 27.89 -45.22 -62.72
CA MET A 517 27.25 -44.90 -64.00
C MET A 517 25.79 -44.50 -63.79
N MET A 518 25.39 -43.31 -64.28
CA MET A 518 24.00 -42.86 -64.22
C MET A 518 23.14 -43.63 -65.24
N LEU A 519 22.04 -44.20 -64.78
CA LEU A 519 21.14 -45.04 -65.59
C LEU A 519 19.85 -44.30 -65.95
N GLN A 520 19.31 -43.52 -65.00
CA GLN A 520 18.04 -42.84 -65.17
C GLN A 520 18.00 -41.56 -64.34
N GLN A 521 17.23 -40.57 -64.79
CA GLN A 521 16.89 -39.39 -64.00
C GLN A 521 15.50 -38.87 -64.35
N GLY A 522 14.89 -38.12 -63.43
CA GLY A 522 13.58 -37.52 -63.65
C GLY A 522 13.19 -36.50 -62.57
N LYS A 523 11.98 -35.95 -62.70
CA LYS A 523 11.37 -35.07 -61.70
C LYS A 523 10.40 -35.88 -60.82
N ILE A 524 10.22 -35.46 -59.58
CA ILE A 524 9.19 -35.99 -58.68
C ILE A 524 8.07 -34.96 -58.64
N GLN A 525 6.94 -35.28 -59.29
CA GLN A 525 5.81 -34.34 -59.45
C GLN A 525 4.59 -34.73 -58.60
N HIS A 526 4.62 -35.92 -57.99
CA HIS A 526 3.54 -36.46 -57.18
C HIS A 526 4.09 -36.99 -55.85
N ALA A 527 3.23 -37.06 -54.83
CA ALA A 527 3.60 -37.56 -53.50
C ALA A 527 4.17 -38.99 -53.54
N VAL A 528 3.76 -39.77 -54.54
CA VAL A 528 4.36 -41.05 -54.89
C VAL A 528 4.76 -41.03 -56.37
N GLN A 529 6.06 -41.09 -56.65
CA GLN A 529 6.60 -41.14 -58.00
C GLN A 529 7.08 -42.55 -58.33
N ARG A 530 6.49 -43.16 -59.35
CA ARG A 530 6.92 -44.46 -59.87
C ARG A 530 8.13 -44.29 -60.79
N VAL A 531 9.10 -45.19 -60.67
CA VAL A 531 10.31 -45.31 -61.49
C VAL A 531 10.40 -46.76 -61.97
N ASP A 532 10.31 -46.97 -63.29
CA ASP A 532 10.41 -48.31 -63.88
C ASP A 532 11.86 -48.77 -63.95
N VAL A 533 12.15 -49.98 -63.45
CA VAL A 533 13.49 -50.59 -63.39
C VAL A 533 13.57 -51.95 -64.08
N ASN A 534 12.50 -52.40 -64.72
CA ASN A 534 12.38 -53.71 -65.39
C ASN A 534 13.44 -54.00 -66.49
N ARG A 535 14.14 -52.98 -66.99
CA ARG A 535 15.19 -53.10 -68.01
C ARG A 535 16.60 -53.08 -67.43
N LEU A 536 16.73 -52.95 -66.11
CA LEU A 536 18.02 -52.93 -65.45
C LEU A 536 18.44 -54.36 -65.08
N PRO A 537 19.71 -54.76 -65.25
CA PRO A 537 20.20 -56.05 -64.79
C PRO A 537 19.98 -56.24 -63.28
N ALA A 538 19.88 -57.48 -62.81
CA ALA A 538 19.87 -57.74 -61.37
C ALA A 538 21.17 -57.21 -60.72
N GLY A 539 21.07 -56.40 -59.67
CA GLY A 539 22.25 -55.79 -59.08
C GLY A 539 21.96 -54.67 -58.10
N MET A 540 23.03 -54.05 -57.62
CA MET A 540 22.99 -52.97 -56.65
C MET A 540 22.93 -51.59 -57.32
N TYR A 541 21.99 -50.76 -56.89
CA TYR A 541 21.78 -49.41 -57.40
C TYR A 541 21.74 -48.38 -56.28
N ILE A 542 22.00 -47.12 -56.66
CA ILE A 542 22.01 -45.97 -55.78
C ILE A 542 21.05 -44.93 -56.35
N LEU A 543 19.99 -44.61 -55.61
CA LEU A 543 19.02 -43.59 -55.96
C LEU A 543 19.32 -42.30 -55.17
N ASN A 544 19.68 -41.24 -55.87
CA ASN A 544 19.83 -39.90 -55.29
C ASN A 544 18.61 -39.05 -55.59
N ILE A 545 18.11 -38.33 -54.60
CA ILE A 545 16.96 -37.43 -54.69
C ILE A 545 17.43 -36.06 -54.22
N ARG A 546 17.21 -35.02 -55.03
CA ARG A 546 17.65 -33.66 -54.78
C ARG A 546 16.47 -32.71 -54.65
N PHE A 547 16.47 -31.93 -53.59
CA PHE A 547 15.47 -30.93 -53.25
C PHE A 547 15.89 -29.53 -53.75
N PRO A 548 14.92 -28.60 -53.94
CA PRO A 548 15.20 -27.24 -54.41
C PRO A 548 16.11 -26.41 -53.48
N ASP A 549 16.07 -26.71 -52.18
CA ASP A 549 16.90 -26.07 -51.15
C ASP A 549 18.37 -26.55 -51.16
N GLY A 550 18.69 -27.49 -52.05
CA GLY A 550 20.03 -28.07 -52.20
C GLY A 550 20.24 -29.37 -51.44
N ASN A 551 19.32 -29.78 -50.57
CA ASN A 551 19.42 -31.03 -49.83
C ASN A 551 19.38 -32.25 -50.77
N GLN A 552 20.14 -33.28 -50.43
CA GLN A 552 20.16 -34.55 -51.18
C GLN A 552 20.00 -35.74 -50.25
N ILE A 553 19.18 -36.70 -50.66
CA ILE A 553 18.96 -37.97 -49.97
C ILE A 553 19.39 -39.10 -50.91
N GLN A 554 20.11 -40.08 -50.37
CA GLN A 554 20.59 -41.23 -51.11
C GLN A 554 19.99 -42.52 -50.53
N HIS A 555 19.43 -43.37 -51.38
CA HIS A 555 18.91 -44.68 -51.03
C HIS A 555 19.61 -45.78 -51.82
N ARG A 556 19.97 -46.84 -51.11
CA ARG A 556 20.44 -48.09 -51.70
C ARG A 556 19.22 -48.88 -52.22
N VAL A 557 19.23 -49.28 -53.48
CA VAL A 557 18.17 -50.08 -54.13
C VAL A 557 18.78 -51.41 -54.61
N THR A 558 18.07 -52.52 -54.37
CA THR A 558 18.50 -53.88 -54.70
C THR A 558 17.53 -54.58 -55.63
#